data_AF-A0A433PPP0-F1
#
_entry.id   AF-A0A433PPP0-F1
#
_cell.length_a   1.000
_cell.length_b   1.000
_cell.length_c   1.000
_cell.angle_alpha   90.00
_cell.angle_beta   90.00
_cell.angle_gamma   90.00
#
_symmetry.space_group_name_H-M   'P 1'
#
loop_
_entity.id
_entity.type
_entity.pdbx_description
1 polymer ?
#
loop_
_entity_poly.entity_id
_entity_poly.type
_entity_poly.pdbx_seq_one_letter_code
_entity_poly.pdbx_strand_id
1 'polypeptide(L)'
;MWTSLCLRFPTTPSILHSLFRPATTGDIAFPFLLAGRPTAPALPLGSHYHQSRNGSNLAPRHTKYRKAHKGRVPVRTGGSTKGTTVIFGEYGLRIKDGARLSAVQLTAAHTAIKRKIKTVKGSESWLRVFPDVPVTSKGNEVRMGKGKGTFEYWACRVPANCIVFEVGGLRKEIAKEALRLGGHKLPVKTEMVEKGDAPVAGAGYVGPLVRAKEMNVEAAVVGTKVMEESSNVVASL
;
A
#
# COMPACT_ATOMS: atom_id res chain seq x y z
N MET A 1 -0.60 73.62 -2.07
CA MET A 1 -1.48 73.97 -0.94
C MET A 1 -1.20 72.99 0.19
N TRP A 2 -0.88 73.52 1.37
CA TRP A 2 -0.72 72.84 2.68
C TRP A 2 -1.96 71.99 3.05
N THR A 3 -1.94 71.00 3.96
CA THR A 3 -1.41 70.93 5.35
C THR A 3 -1.12 69.46 5.72
N SER A 4 0.05 69.07 6.23
CA SER A 4 0.46 69.06 7.65
C SER A 4 -0.47 68.31 8.61
N LEU A 5 -0.03 67.14 9.11
CA LEU A 5 -0.10 66.81 10.54
C LEU A 5 0.95 65.75 10.91
N CYS A 6 1.98 66.22 11.61
CA CYS A 6 2.96 65.43 12.35
C CYS A 6 2.31 64.68 13.52
N LEU A 7 2.82 63.50 13.86
CA LEU A 7 3.08 63.13 15.27
C LEU A 7 4.28 62.18 15.32
N ARG A 8 5.22 62.55 16.19
CA ARG A 8 6.56 61.97 16.44
C ARG A 8 6.56 61.26 17.80
N PHE A 9 7.70 60.62 18.09
CA PHE A 9 8.26 60.22 19.40
C PHE A 9 8.12 58.73 19.80
N PRO A 10 9.02 58.18 20.65
CA PRO A 10 10.48 58.20 20.51
C PRO A 10 11.18 56.84 20.83
N THR A 11 12.47 56.84 20.53
CA THR A 11 13.57 55.91 20.86
C THR A 11 13.71 55.53 22.34
N THR A 12 14.05 54.27 22.62
CA THR A 12 14.49 53.76 23.92
C THR A 12 16.03 53.74 24.02
N PRO A 13 16.64 54.12 25.17
CA PRO A 13 18.09 54.08 25.36
C PRO A 13 18.57 52.85 26.16
N SER A 14 19.79 52.43 25.86
CA SER A 14 20.63 51.50 26.61
C SER A 14 21.50 52.24 27.62
N ILE A 15 21.47 51.90 28.92
CA ILE A 15 22.53 52.25 29.88
C ILE A 15 22.74 51.12 30.91
N LEU A 16 24.02 50.75 31.03
CA LEU A 16 24.66 49.90 32.03
C LEU A 16 24.47 50.39 33.47
N HIS A 17 24.49 49.48 34.43
CA HIS A 17 25.11 49.75 35.73
C HIS A 17 25.97 48.57 36.19
N SER A 18 27.23 48.93 36.47
CA SER A 18 28.29 48.16 37.08
C SER A 18 28.18 48.17 38.60
N LEU A 19 28.49 47.04 39.25
CA LEU A 19 28.99 46.97 40.63
C LEU A 19 30.20 46.02 40.59
N PHE A 20 31.44 46.55 40.59
CA PHE A 20 32.31 46.77 41.76
C PHE A 20 32.64 45.45 42.50
N ARG A 21 33.78 44.75 42.22
CA ARG A 21 35.22 44.93 42.63
C ARG A 21 35.59 43.85 43.69
N PRO A 22 36.85 43.55 44.08
CA PRO A 22 38.16 43.48 43.41
C PRO A 22 38.82 42.06 43.48
N ALA A 23 40.02 41.97 42.89
CA ALA A 23 40.99 40.89 42.97
C ALA A 23 41.55 40.60 44.37
N THR A 24 41.87 39.32 44.61
CA THR A 24 42.92 38.89 45.54
C THR A 24 43.82 37.87 44.86
N THR A 25 45.10 38.20 44.91
CA THR A 25 46.30 37.46 44.52
C THR A 25 46.38 36.11 45.22
N GLY A 26 46.86 35.09 44.52
CA GLY A 26 47.11 33.77 45.10
C GLY A 26 47.64 32.80 44.05
N ASP A 27 48.94 32.92 43.75
CA ASP A 27 49.73 31.92 43.06
C ASP A 27 49.59 30.55 43.73
N ILE A 28 49.00 29.60 43.01
CA ILE A 28 49.22 28.18 43.28
C ILE A 28 49.45 27.49 41.93
N ALA A 29 50.72 27.31 41.62
CA ALA A 29 51.18 26.48 40.52
C ALA A 29 50.76 25.03 40.77
N PHE A 30 49.84 24.52 39.95
CA PHE A 30 49.63 23.08 39.81
C PHE A 30 50.35 22.61 38.54
N PRO A 31 51.45 21.85 38.66
CA PRO A 31 52.10 21.25 37.51
C PRO A 31 51.35 19.96 37.18
N PHE A 32 50.22 20.05 36.48
CA PHE A 32 49.61 18.86 35.88
C PHE A 32 50.05 18.77 34.42
N LEU A 33 51.19 18.09 34.26
CA LEU A 33 51.58 17.24 33.13
C LEU A 33 50.83 17.46 31.81
N LEU A 34 51.62 17.83 30.79
CA LEU A 34 51.36 17.52 29.39
C LEU A 34 50.89 16.06 29.23
N ALA A 35 49.58 15.88 29.14
CA ALA A 35 48.98 14.71 28.52
C ALA A 35 48.17 15.24 27.34
N GLY A 36 48.65 14.97 26.13
CA GLY A 36 48.01 15.36 24.89
C GLY A 36 46.53 15.01 24.93
N ARG A 37 45.67 16.02 24.79
CA ARG A 37 44.24 15.81 24.58
C ARG A 37 44.11 15.04 23.26
N PRO A 38 43.58 13.80 23.24
CA PRO A 38 43.40 13.12 21.97
C PRO A 38 42.44 13.95 21.14
N THR A 39 42.93 14.44 19.99
CA THR A 39 42.08 15.01 18.96
C THR A 39 41.14 13.89 18.51
N ALA A 40 39.85 13.99 18.88
CA ALA A 40 38.85 13.09 18.36
C ALA A 40 38.96 13.11 16.81
N PRO A 41 39.07 11.94 16.14
CA PRO A 41 39.07 11.94 14.69
C PRO A 41 37.75 12.57 14.26
N ALA A 42 37.82 13.58 13.38
CA ALA A 42 36.65 14.16 12.76
C ALA A 42 35.86 13.01 12.13
N LEU A 43 34.74 12.64 12.75
CA LEU A 43 33.81 11.68 12.16
C LEU A 43 33.49 12.23 10.77
N PRO A 44 33.67 11.46 9.69
CA PRO A 44 33.31 11.93 8.37
C PRO A 44 31.86 12.37 8.46
N LEU A 45 31.61 13.65 8.15
CA LEU A 45 30.29 14.26 8.16
C LEU A 45 29.36 13.24 7.52
N GLY A 46 28.50 12.65 8.36
CA GLY A 46 27.76 11.46 8.01
C GLY A 46 27.12 11.72 6.67
N SER A 47 27.55 10.95 5.68
CA SER A 47 26.95 10.87 4.37
C SER A 47 25.44 11.06 4.54
N HIS A 48 24.92 12.24 4.17
CA HIS A 48 23.49 12.48 4.09
C HIS A 48 22.91 11.70 2.89
N TYR A 49 23.45 10.52 2.57
CA TYR A 49 22.62 9.46 2.05
C TYR A 49 21.75 9.01 3.21
N HIS A 50 20.67 9.77 3.35
CA HIS A 50 19.46 9.41 4.06
C HIS A 50 19.38 7.89 4.13
N GLN A 51 19.74 7.32 5.28
CA GLN A 51 19.70 5.88 5.46
C GLN A 51 18.27 5.50 5.13
N SER A 52 18.09 4.86 3.98
CA SER A 52 16.84 4.28 3.58
C SER A 52 16.58 3.20 4.63
N ARG A 53 15.87 3.58 5.70
CA ARG A 53 15.28 2.65 6.67
C ARG A 53 14.12 1.96 5.96
N ASN A 54 14.43 1.22 4.89
CA ASN A 54 13.44 0.45 4.16
C ASN A 54 13.29 -0.91 4.85
N GLY A 55 12.62 -0.86 6.01
CA GLY A 55 11.99 -2.02 6.63
C GLY A 55 10.46 -1.92 6.58
N SER A 56 9.90 -1.08 5.69
CA SER A 56 8.44 -1.03 5.51
C SER A 56 7.97 -2.21 4.67
N ASN A 57 6.95 -2.92 5.13
CA ASN A 57 6.36 -4.12 4.50
C ASN A 57 6.02 -3.96 3.00
N LEU A 58 5.88 -2.73 2.49
CA LEU A 58 5.41 -2.41 1.14
C LEU A 58 6.39 -1.55 0.34
N ALA A 59 7.69 -1.84 0.43
CA ALA A 59 8.72 -1.25 -0.43
C ALA A 59 9.73 -2.32 -0.84
N PRO A 60 10.11 -2.40 -2.13
CA PRO A 60 11.17 -3.32 -2.57
C PRO A 60 12.52 -2.89 -1.98
N ARG A 61 13.28 -3.88 -1.50
CA ARG A 61 14.61 -3.65 -0.92
C ARG A 61 15.64 -3.23 -1.97
N HIS A 62 15.55 -3.77 -3.18
CA HIS A 62 16.50 -3.53 -4.25
C HIS A 62 15.78 -3.36 -5.60
N THR A 63 16.19 -2.36 -6.38
CA THR A 63 15.67 -2.10 -7.72
C THR A 63 16.79 -1.67 -8.65
N LYS A 64 16.85 -2.24 -9.86
CA LYS A 64 17.85 -1.89 -10.88
C LYS A 64 17.82 -0.39 -11.24
N TYR A 65 16.63 0.19 -11.34
CA TYR A 65 16.45 1.61 -11.66
C TYR A 65 15.57 2.30 -10.63
N ARG A 66 15.98 3.50 -10.22
CA ARG A 66 15.23 4.32 -9.25
C ARG A 66 14.01 5.03 -9.84
N LYS A 67 13.97 5.22 -11.16
CA LYS A 67 12.88 5.91 -11.87
C LYS A 67 12.36 5.00 -13.00
N ALA A 68 11.04 4.80 -13.07
CA ALA A 68 10.42 3.95 -14.10
C ALA A 68 9.39 4.72 -14.95
N HIS A 69 9.22 4.36 -16.22
CA HIS A 69 8.13 4.92 -17.05
C HIS A 69 6.76 4.62 -16.44
N LYS A 70 5.77 5.49 -16.68
CA LYS A 70 4.44 5.40 -16.07
C LYS A 70 3.77 4.05 -16.36
N GLY A 71 3.86 3.56 -17.60
CA GLY A 71 3.16 2.36 -18.06
C GLY A 71 1.62 2.53 -18.02
N ARG A 72 0.90 1.42 -18.18
CA ARG A 72 -0.57 1.33 -18.04
C ARG A 72 -0.92 0.09 -17.23
N VAL A 73 -2.09 0.10 -16.60
CA VAL A 73 -2.62 -1.11 -15.94
C VAL A 73 -2.92 -2.14 -17.02
N PRO A 74 -2.45 -3.39 -16.89
CA PRO A 74 -2.66 -4.40 -17.92
C PRO A 74 -4.14 -4.80 -17.99
N VAL A 75 -4.74 -4.67 -19.18
CA VAL A 75 -6.04 -5.25 -19.49
C VAL A 75 -5.82 -6.65 -20.04
N ARG A 76 -6.41 -7.65 -19.40
CA ARG A 76 -6.17 -9.06 -19.71
C ARG A 76 -7.12 -9.56 -20.79
N THR A 77 -6.86 -9.16 -22.04
CA THR A 77 -7.69 -9.57 -23.19
C THR A 77 -7.63 -11.08 -23.44
N GLY A 78 -6.48 -11.72 -23.22
CA GLY A 78 -6.30 -13.16 -23.42
C GLY A 78 -6.92 -14.07 -22.35
N GLY A 79 -7.95 -13.62 -21.62
CA GLY A 79 -8.67 -14.48 -20.67
C GLY A 79 -7.89 -14.93 -19.42
N SER A 80 -6.83 -14.21 -19.03
CA SER A 80 -5.97 -14.64 -17.91
C SER A 80 -6.67 -14.54 -16.54
N THR A 81 -6.83 -15.68 -15.88
CA THR A 81 -7.47 -15.85 -14.57
C THR A 81 -6.51 -15.67 -13.38
N LYS A 82 -5.24 -15.34 -13.62
CA LYS A 82 -4.19 -15.29 -12.58
C LYS A 82 -4.50 -14.31 -11.45
N GLY A 83 -4.50 -14.76 -10.20
CA GLY A 83 -4.73 -13.88 -9.04
C GLY A 83 -6.18 -13.40 -8.90
N THR A 84 -7.11 -14.08 -9.57
CA THR A 84 -8.56 -13.84 -9.44
C THR A 84 -9.19 -14.74 -8.39
N THR A 85 -8.54 -15.85 -8.03
CA THR A 85 -9.00 -16.86 -7.07
C THR A 85 -8.29 -16.71 -5.72
N VAL A 86 -9.00 -17.02 -4.64
CA VAL A 86 -8.45 -17.04 -3.27
C VAL A 86 -7.57 -18.29 -3.11
N ILE A 87 -6.35 -18.14 -2.58
CA ILE A 87 -5.41 -19.27 -2.44
C ILE A 87 -5.06 -19.58 -0.99
N PHE A 88 -4.67 -18.57 -0.20
CA PHE A 88 -4.20 -18.76 1.17
C PHE A 88 -5.37 -18.72 2.16
N GLY A 89 -6.16 -17.66 2.11
CA GLY A 89 -7.28 -17.45 3.03
C GLY A 89 -8.55 -18.24 2.66
N GLU A 90 -9.60 -18.00 3.43
CA GLU A 90 -10.96 -18.49 3.17
C GLU A 90 -11.78 -17.44 2.41
N TYR A 91 -11.51 -16.16 2.67
CA TYR A 91 -12.20 -15.03 2.05
C TYR A 91 -11.21 -14.05 1.43
N GLY A 92 -11.61 -13.37 0.36
CA GLY A 92 -10.78 -12.41 -0.37
C GLY A 92 -11.49 -11.09 -0.65
N LEU A 93 -10.71 -10.01 -0.72
CA LEU A 93 -11.14 -8.71 -1.26
C LEU A 93 -10.71 -8.62 -2.72
N ARG A 94 -11.68 -8.76 -3.63
CA ARG A 94 -11.49 -8.61 -5.07
C ARG A 94 -11.79 -7.19 -5.50
N ILE A 95 -10.97 -6.63 -6.37
CA ILE A 95 -11.24 -5.34 -7.02
C ILE A 95 -12.03 -5.59 -8.31
N LYS A 96 -13.08 -4.81 -8.59
CA LYS A 96 -13.81 -4.89 -9.86
C LYS A 96 -13.09 -4.16 -10.99
N ASP A 97 -12.61 -2.94 -10.72
CA ASP A 97 -12.01 -2.06 -11.72
C ASP A 97 -10.47 -2.06 -11.68
N GLY A 98 -9.81 -2.21 -12.82
CA GLY A 98 -8.34 -2.15 -12.87
C GLY A 98 -7.79 -0.78 -12.46
N ALA A 99 -6.89 -0.75 -11.49
CA ALA A 99 -6.35 0.50 -10.95
C ALA A 99 -4.89 0.39 -10.54
N ARG A 100 -4.27 1.57 -10.35
CA ARG A 100 -2.92 1.69 -9.81
C ARG A 100 -3.03 2.04 -8.33
N LEU A 101 -2.73 1.07 -7.46
CA LEU A 101 -2.85 1.24 -6.00
C LEU A 101 -1.51 1.70 -5.43
N SER A 102 -1.54 2.70 -4.55
CA SER A 102 -0.35 3.16 -3.84
C SER A 102 -0.07 2.31 -2.59
N ALA A 103 1.19 2.25 -2.18
CA ALA A 103 1.60 1.58 -0.94
C ALA A 103 0.90 2.17 0.30
N VAL A 104 0.59 3.47 0.27
CA VAL A 104 -0.15 4.15 1.36
C VAL A 104 -1.59 3.63 1.45
N GLN A 105 -2.27 3.51 0.31
CA GLN A 105 -3.64 2.96 0.26
C GLN A 105 -3.67 1.50 0.73
N LEU A 106 -2.71 0.69 0.27
CA LEU A 106 -2.60 -0.70 0.70
C LEU A 106 -2.32 -0.82 2.21
N THR A 107 -1.44 0.02 2.76
CA THR A 107 -1.20 0.08 4.21
C THR A 107 -2.46 0.48 4.98
N ALA A 108 -3.20 1.47 4.48
CA ALA A 108 -4.44 1.93 5.11
C ALA A 108 -5.52 0.84 5.11
N ALA A 109 -5.72 0.16 3.98
CA ALA A 109 -6.65 -0.96 3.85
C ALA A 109 -6.23 -2.14 4.74
N HIS A 110 -4.94 -2.50 4.74
CA HIS A 110 -4.40 -3.57 5.58
C HIS A 110 -4.58 -3.27 7.07
N THR A 111 -4.31 -2.03 7.49
CA THR A 111 -4.50 -1.60 8.88
C THR A 111 -5.97 -1.64 9.27
N ALA A 112 -6.90 -1.24 8.40
CA ALA A 112 -8.34 -1.32 8.67
C ALA A 112 -8.82 -2.76 8.86
N ILE A 113 -8.39 -3.67 7.98
CA ILE A 113 -8.68 -5.10 8.08
C ILE A 113 -8.10 -5.68 9.37
N LYS A 114 -6.82 -5.42 9.66
CA LYS A 114 -6.13 -5.92 10.85
C LYS A 114 -6.77 -5.43 12.14
N ARG A 115 -7.27 -4.19 12.18
CA ARG A 115 -8.00 -3.65 13.35
C ARG A 115 -9.28 -4.43 13.64
N LYS A 116 -10.04 -4.84 12.61
CA LYS A 116 -11.28 -5.61 12.79
C LYS A 116 -11.00 -7.06 13.16
N ILE A 117 -9.96 -7.64 12.57
CA ILE A 117 -9.56 -9.04 12.76
C ILE A 117 -8.92 -9.28 14.14
N LYS A 118 -8.25 -8.28 14.72
CA LYS A 118 -7.52 -8.38 16.00
C LYS A 118 -8.29 -9.05 17.14
N THR A 119 -9.61 -8.93 17.19
CA THR A 119 -10.44 -9.52 18.25
C THR A 119 -10.49 -11.05 18.20
N VAL A 120 -10.37 -11.64 17.01
CA VAL A 120 -10.43 -13.09 16.82
C VAL A 120 -9.02 -13.67 16.98
N LYS A 121 -8.89 -14.72 17.79
CA LYS A 121 -7.60 -15.41 17.98
C LYS A 121 -7.39 -16.40 16.83
N GLY A 122 -6.16 -16.49 16.32
CA GLY A 122 -5.82 -17.40 15.22
C GLY A 122 -6.21 -16.92 13.83
N SER A 123 -6.74 -15.71 13.70
CA SER A 123 -7.09 -15.13 12.41
C SER A 123 -5.89 -14.45 11.75
N GLU A 124 -5.72 -14.72 10.46
CA GLU A 124 -4.61 -14.20 9.67
C GLU A 124 -5.11 -13.37 8.47
N SER A 125 -4.24 -12.47 8.01
CA SER A 125 -4.52 -11.62 6.84
C SER A 125 -3.31 -11.63 5.92
N TRP A 126 -3.53 -11.84 4.62
CA TRP A 126 -2.50 -11.83 3.60
C TRP A 126 -2.72 -10.68 2.62
N LEU A 127 -1.62 -10.09 2.16
CA LEU A 127 -1.61 -9.18 1.03
C LEU A 127 -1.12 -9.94 -0.21
N ARG A 128 -1.91 -9.93 -1.28
CA ARG A 128 -1.62 -10.66 -2.52
C ARG A 128 -0.86 -9.85 -3.55
N VAL A 129 -0.93 -8.53 -3.46
CA VAL A 129 -0.30 -7.60 -4.39
C VAL A 129 0.84 -6.84 -3.72
N PHE A 130 1.97 -6.73 -4.39
CA PHE A 130 3.13 -6.02 -3.88
C PHE A 130 3.40 -4.76 -4.73
N PRO A 131 3.62 -3.57 -4.12
CA PRO A 131 3.94 -2.36 -4.84
C PRO A 131 5.41 -2.35 -5.29
N ASP A 132 5.63 -2.70 -6.54
CA ASP A 132 6.93 -2.85 -7.20
C ASP A 132 7.32 -1.65 -8.08
N VAL A 133 6.36 -0.80 -8.43
CA VAL A 133 6.58 0.30 -9.39
C VAL A 133 6.94 1.60 -8.66
N PRO A 134 8.11 2.20 -8.94
CA PRO A 134 8.46 3.49 -8.38
C PRO A 134 7.72 4.61 -9.11
N VAL A 135 6.91 5.38 -8.38
CA VAL A 135 6.23 6.57 -8.89
C VAL A 135 7.05 7.79 -8.55
N THR A 136 7.34 8.59 -9.57
CA THR A 136 8.03 9.87 -9.45
C THR A 136 7.08 10.98 -9.82
N SER A 137 7.11 12.09 -9.09
CA SER A 137 6.38 13.30 -9.41
C SER A 137 7.32 14.49 -9.52
N LYS A 138 6.93 15.48 -10.30
CA LYS A 138 7.58 16.79 -10.34
C LYS A 138 6.73 17.72 -9.47
N GLY A 139 7.37 18.61 -8.72
CA GLY A 139 6.66 19.63 -7.94
C GLY A 139 5.69 20.43 -8.81
N ASN A 140 4.51 20.72 -8.26
CA ASN A 140 3.47 21.46 -8.97
C ASN A 140 3.92 22.90 -9.29
N GLU A 141 4.87 23.44 -8.53
CA GLU A 141 5.47 24.76 -8.77
C GLU A 141 6.41 24.82 -9.99
N VAL A 142 6.90 23.67 -10.48
CA VAL A 142 7.94 23.64 -11.52
C VAL A 142 7.34 23.49 -12.92
N ARG A 143 7.79 24.33 -13.87
CA ARG A 143 7.38 24.25 -15.28
C ARG A 143 7.79 22.94 -15.97
N MET A 144 7.16 22.68 -17.11
CA MET A 144 7.45 21.55 -18.00
C MET A 144 8.90 21.59 -18.54
N GLY A 145 9.46 20.45 -18.94
CA GLY A 145 10.87 20.32 -19.38
C GLY A 145 11.84 19.92 -18.26
N LYS A 146 13.15 20.15 -18.40
CA LYS A 146 14.19 19.89 -17.36
C LYS A 146 14.23 18.45 -16.81
N GLY A 147 13.74 17.47 -17.56
CA GLY A 147 13.75 16.06 -17.18
C GLY A 147 12.70 15.66 -16.13
N LYS A 148 12.92 14.50 -15.52
CA LYS A 148 11.96 13.79 -14.66
C LYS A 148 12.19 14.09 -13.18
N GLY A 149 11.09 14.24 -12.44
CA GLY A 149 11.09 14.54 -11.00
C GLY A 149 11.69 13.46 -10.09
N THR A 150 11.55 13.68 -8.79
CA THR A 150 12.08 12.83 -7.72
C THR A 150 11.12 11.67 -7.42
N PHE A 151 11.61 10.63 -6.72
CA PHE A 151 10.79 9.51 -6.27
C PHE A 151 9.85 9.96 -5.15
N GLU A 152 8.59 9.54 -5.20
CA GLU A 152 7.57 9.92 -4.23
C GLU A 152 7.06 8.70 -3.45
N TYR A 153 6.54 7.67 -4.15
CA TYR A 153 5.99 6.48 -3.50
C TYR A 153 6.04 5.24 -4.41
N TRP A 154 5.82 4.08 -3.78
CA TRP A 154 5.66 2.79 -4.48
C TRP A 154 4.20 2.52 -4.80
N ALA A 155 3.93 1.98 -5.98
CA ALA A 155 2.60 1.57 -6.41
C ALA A 155 2.62 0.20 -7.10
N CYS A 156 1.49 -0.48 -7.13
CA CYS A 156 1.28 -1.67 -7.96
C CYS A 156 0.26 -1.40 -9.05
N ARG A 157 0.40 -2.10 -10.17
CA ARG A 157 -0.60 -2.12 -11.25
C ARG A 157 -1.47 -3.34 -11.06
N VAL A 158 -2.71 -3.14 -10.65
CA VAL A 158 -3.63 -4.23 -10.35
C VAL A 158 -4.66 -4.32 -11.46
N PRO A 159 -4.73 -5.45 -12.19
CA PRO A 159 -5.76 -5.65 -13.21
C PRO A 159 -7.13 -5.81 -12.57
N ALA A 160 -8.17 -5.66 -13.40
CA ALA A 160 -9.55 -5.93 -12.99
C ALA A 160 -9.71 -7.35 -12.44
N ASN A 161 -10.65 -7.52 -11.51
CA ASN A 161 -10.98 -8.79 -10.85
C ASN A 161 -9.83 -9.44 -10.07
N CYS A 162 -8.73 -8.74 -9.82
CA CYS A 162 -7.65 -9.27 -8.99
C CYS A 162 -7.98 -9.19 -7.50
N ILE A 163 -7.60 -10.22 -6.76
CA ILE A 163 -7.70 -10.24 -5.29
C ILE A 163 -6.49 -9.53 -4.70
N VAL A 164 -6.77 -8.56 -3.81
CA VAL A 164 -5.74 -7.75 -3.14
C VAL A 164 -5.43 -8.25 -1.75
N PHE A 165 -6.46 -8.58 -0.97
CA PHE A 165 -6.32 -9.09 0.39
C PHE A 165 -7.01 -10.44 0.52
N GLU A 166 -6.47 -11.28 1.38
CA GLU A 166 -7.11 -12.52 1.82
C GLU A 166 -7.14 -12.55 3.35
N VAL A 167 -8.15 -13.21 3.91
CA VAL A 167 -8.35 -13.37 5.35
C VAL A 167 -8.81 -14.79 5.65
N GLY A 168 -8.44 -15.33 6.81
CA GLY A 168 -8.73 -16.72 7.21
C GLY A 168 -8.90 -16.88 8.72
N GLY A 169 -9.51 -17.99 9.15
CA GLY A 169 -9.77 -18.26 10.56
C GLY A 169 -10.86 -17.37 11.17
N LEU A 170 -11.85 -16.97 10.37
CA LEU A 170 -12.88 -15.99 10.74
C LEU A 170 -14.27 -16.49 10.33
N ARG A 171 -15.29 -16.15 11.11
CA ARG A 171 -16.69 -16.31 10.66
C ARG A 171 -17.00 -15.36 9.51
N LYS A 172 -17.87 -15.79 8.60
CA LYS A 172 -18.24 -15.07 7.37
C LYS A 172 -18.72 -13.64 7.64
N GLU A 173 -19.49 -13.42 8.71
CA GLU A 173 -20.04 -12.11 9.06
C GLU A 173 -18.93 -11.12 9.44
N ILE A 174 -17.94 -11.59 10.21
CA ILE A 174 -16.80 -10.77 10.63
C ILE A 174 -15.89 -10.49 9.43
N ALA A 175 -15.65 -11.49 8.59
CA ALA A 175 -14.87 -11.34 7.36
C ALA A 175 -15.50 -10.31 6.42
N LYS A 176 -16.83 -10.37 6.22
CA LYS A 176 -17.58 -9.41 5.39
C LYS A 176 -17.40 -7.98 5.87
N GLU A 177 -17.56 -7.74 7.17
CA GLU A 177 -17.38 -6.39 7.73
C GLU A 177 -15.92 -5.92 7.65
N ALA A 178 -14.94 -6.80 7.91
CA ALA A 178 -13.52 -6.45 7.81
C ALA A 178 -13.12 -6.07 6.38
N LEU A 179 -13.55 -6.87 5.40
CA LEU A 179 -13.28 -6.66 3.98
C LEU A 179 -14.01 -5.42 3.45
N ARG A 180 -15.23 -5.14 3.92
CA ARG A 180 -15.97 -3.90 3.61
C ARG A 180 -15.20 -2.66 4.07
N LEU A 181 -14.72 -2.65 5.31
CA LEU A 181 -13.92 -1.54 5.85
C LEU A 181 -12.59 -1.36 5.09
N GLY A 182 -11.95 -2.47 4.69
CA GLY A 182 -10.76 -2.44 3.84
C GLY A 182 -11.04 -1.87 2.45
N GLY A 183 -12.15 -2.30 1.82
CA GLY A 183 -12.60 -1.82 0.52
C GLY A 183 -12.84 -0.31 0.49
N HIS A 184 -13.43 0.25 1.54
CA HIS A 184 -13.65 1.71 1.66
C HIS A 184 -12.36 2.53 1.68
N LYS A 185 -11.18 1.92 1.92
CA LYS A 185 -9.87 2.60 1.87
C LYS A 185 -9.23 2.55 0.48
N LEU A 186 -9.76 1.72 -0.42
CA LEU A 186 -9.29 1.63 -1.79
C LEU A 186 -10.08 2.60 -2.68
N PRO A 187 -9.47 3.14 -3.74
CA PRO A 187 -10.12 4.09 -4.64
C PRO A 187 -11.08 3.42 -5.66
N VAL A 188 -11.35 2.13 -5.51
CA VAL A 188 -12.05 1.28 -6.49
C VAL A 188 -13.16 0.49 -5.83
N LYS A 189 -14.15 0.09 -6.64
CA LYS A 189 -15.20 -0.82 -6.18
C LYS A 189 -14.61 -2.21 -5.91
N THR A 190 -15.02 -2.78 -4.79
CA THR A 190 -14.54 -4.08 -4.33
C THR A 190 -15.70 -5.03 -4.04
N GLU A 191 -15.43 -6.32 -4.14
CA GLU A 191 -16.35 -7.42 -3.85
C GLU A 191 -15.67 -8.40 -2.88
N MET A 192 -16.46 -9.02 -2.01
CA MET A 192 -16.03 -10.14 -1.18
C MET A 192 -16.18 -11.44 -1.96
N VAL A 193 -15.15 -12.28 -1.90
CA VAL A 193 -15.07 -13.57 -2.61
C VAL A 193 -14.75 -14.67 -1.61
N GLU A 194 -15.32 -15.84 -1.80
CA GLU A 194 -15.08 -17.02 -0.98
C GLU A 194 -14.13 -18.00 -1.69
N LYS A 195 -13.43 -18.81 -0.90
CA LYS A 195 -12.60 -19.88 -1.44
C LYS A 195 -13.47 -20.92 -2.14
N GLY A 196 -13.17 -21.17 -3.41
CA GLY A 196 -13.97 -22.05 -4.27
C GLY A 196 -14.84 -21.30 -5.28
N ASP A 197 -14.97 -19.98 -5.14
CA ASP A 197 -15.65 -19.16 -6.15
C ASP A 197 -14.94 -19.25 -7.49
N ALA A 198 -15.75 -19.22 -8.56
CA ALA A 198 -15.27 -19.32 -9.92
C ALA A 198 -14.26 -18.20 -10.25
N PRO A 199 -13.20 -18.50 -11.01
CA PRO A 199 -12.31 -17.47 -11.53
C PRO A 199 -13.08 -16.54 -12.47
N VAL A 200 -12.65 -15.28 -12.55
CA VAL A 200 -13.26 -14.26 -13.41
C VAL A 200 -12.23 -13.87 -14.45
N ALA A 201 -12.64 -13.78 -15.71
CA ALA A 201 -11.79 -13.29 -16.80
C ALA A 201 -12.54 -12.22 -17.59
N GLY A 202 -11.88 -11.09 -17.84
CA GLY A 202 -12.55 -9.95 -18.46
C GLY A 202 -13.66 -9.38 -17.57
N ALA A 203 -14.78 -9.00 -18.17
CA ALA A 203 -15.95 -8.44 -17.48
C ALA A 203 -16.96 -9.52 -17.02
N GLY A 204 -16.74 -10.79 -17.35
CA GLY A 204 -17.65 -11.89 -17.05
C GLY A 204 -17.05 -12.92 -16.08
N TYR A 205 -17.93 -13.61 -15.35
CA TYR A 205 -17.56 -14.78 -14.55
C TYR A 205 -17.23 -15.92 -15.52
N VAL A 206 -15.99 -16.43 -15.48
CA VAL A 206 -15.68 -17.68 -16.18
C VAL A 206 -16.16 -18.76 -15.24
N GLY A 207 -17.32 -19.34 -15.53
CA GLY A 207 -17.77 -20.54 -14.81
C GLY A 207 -16.61 -21.56 -14.73
N PRO A 208 -16.54 -22.37 -13.66
CA PRO A 208 -15.46 -23.35 -13.57
C PRO A 208 -15.46 -24.20 -14.83
N LEU A 209 -14.32 -24.25 -15.54
CA LEU A 209 -14.13 -25.10 -16.73
C LEU A 209 -14.47 -26.57 -16.46
N VAL A 210 -14.51 -26.96 -15.19
CA VAL A 210 -14.91 -28.28 -14.68
C VAL A 210 -16.37 -28.61 -15.03
N ARG A 211 -17.27 -27.60 -15.10
CA ARG A 211 -18.69 -27.86 -15.35
C ARG A 211 -19.06 -28.02 -16.84
N ALA A 212 -18.18 -27.66 -17.78
CA ALA A 212 -18.43 -27.93 -19.20
C ALA A 212 -18.43 -29.45 -19.51
N LYS A 213 -17.66 -30.24 -18.74
CA LYS A 213 -17.63 -31.70 -18.87
C LYS A 213 -18.81 -32.35 -18.13
N GLU A 214 -19.16 -31.84 -16.95
CA GLU A 214 -20.27 -32.35 -16.13
C GLU A 214 -21.63 -32.05 -16.77
N MET A 215 -21.85 -30.86 -17.33
CA MET A 215 -23.10 -30.53 -18.05
C MET A 215 -23.34 -31.41 -19.27
N ASN A 216 -22.28 -31.90 -19.92
CA ASN A 216 -22.40 -32.80 -21.06
C ASN A 216 -22.72 -34.23 -20.62
N VAL A 217 -22.25 -34.65 -19.43
CA VAL A 217 -22.58 -35.95 -18.84
C VAL A 217 -24.02 -35.94 -18.30
N GLU A 218 -24.44 -34.86 -17.65
CA GLU A 218 -25.79 -34.74 -17.08
C GLU A 218 -26.85 -34.60 -18.18
N ALA A 219 -26.54 -33.90 -19.28
CA ALA A 219 -27.39 -33.89 -20.48
C ALA A 219 -27.44 -35.27 -21.19
N ALA A 220 -26.33 -36.02 -21.22
CA ALA A 220 -26.30 -37.36 -21.79
C ALA A 220 -27.10 -38.38 -20.96
N VAL A 221 -27.01 -38.31 -19.63
CA VAL A 221 -27.75 -39.17 -18.69
C VAL A 221 -29.26 -38.88 -18.72
N VAL A 222 -29.65 -37.61 -18.86
CA VAL A 222 -31.06 -37.24 -19.05
C VAL A 222 -31.58 -37.73 -20.40
N GLY A 223 -30.77 -37.64 -21.46
CA GLY A 223 -31.13 -38.13 -22.79
C GLY A 223 -31.37 -39.65 -22.85
N THR A 224 -30.55 -40.46 -22.19
CA THR A 224 -30.76 -41.92 -22.11
C THR A 224 -31.98 -42.29 -21.28
N LYS A 225 -32.23 -41.59 -20.17
CA LYS A 225 -33.37 -41.88 -19.28
C LYS A 225 -34.72 -41.57 -19.94
N VAL A 226 -34.79 -40.50 -20.73
CA VAL A 226 -36.00 -40.12 -21.49
C VAL A 226 -36.29 -41.13 -22.60
N MET A 227 -35.27 -41.70 -23.26
CA MET A 227 -35.47 -42.75 -24.25
C MET A 227 -35.92 -44.07 -23.62
N GLU A 228 -35.39 -44.43 -22.45
CA GLU A 228 -35.76 -45.66 -21.73
C GLU A 228 -37.20 -45.62 -21.19
N GLU A 229 -37.64 -44.47 -20.64
CA GLU A 229 -39.04 -44.25 -20.24
C GLU A 229 -39.99 -44.26 -21.45
N SER A 230 -39.58 -43.71 -22.59
CA SER A 230 -40.39 -43.73 -23.81
C SER A 230 -40.60 -45.16 -24.31
N SER A 231 -39.54 -45.98 -24.36
CA SER A 231 -39.63 -47.38 -24.80
C SER A 231 -40.48 -48.27 -23.89
N ASN A 232 -40.50 -48.01 -22.57
CA ASN A 232 -41.33 -48.77 -21.65
C ASN A 232 -42.83 -48.44 -21.76
N VAL A 233 -43.17 -47.20 -22.11
CA VAL A 233 -44.57 -46.79 -22.36
C VAL A 233 -45.10 -47.38 -23.67
N VAL A 234 -44.27 -47.54 -24.70
CA VAL A 234 -44.70 -48.19 -25.96
C VAL A 234 -44.79 -49.72 -25.84
N ALA A 235 -44.03 -50.33 -24.92
CA ALA A 235 -44.04 -51.78 -24.69
C ALA A 235 -45.19 -52.26 -23.76
N SER A 236 -45.95 -51.33 -23.16
CA SER A 236 -47.05 -51.61 -22.23
C SER A 236 -48.44 -51.24 -22.78
N LEU A 237 -48.53 -50.96 -24.09
CA LEU A 237 -49.76 -50.85 -24.89
C LEU A 237 -49.88 -52.06 -25.83
#